data_AF-A0A2N5YN71-F1
#
_entry.id   AF-A0A2N5YN71-F1
#
_cell.length_a   1.000
_cell.length_b   1.000
_cell.length_c   1.000
_cell.angle_alpha   90.00
_cell.angle_beta   90.00
_cell.angle_gamma   90.00
#
_symmetry.space_group_name_H-M   'P 1'
#
loop_
_entity.id
_entity.type
_entity.pdbx_description
1 polymer ?
#
loop_
_entity_poly.entity_id
_entity_poly.type
_entity_poly.pdbx_seq_one_letter_code
_entity_poly.pdbx_strand_id
1 'polypeptide(L)'
;MEISLTQLSDHSNMDFLEYIRMKSGLSEFDFNYYPAIWEKKFDPMEVIDQISFNADQYAKNLLWLCESYFNIEMINIIEKKLAEIFYKISNTKILKECLIFFPELRTSRKFKHYINKEKDIVEAVEIFGKCPQLQTPYWKNFFFNTELPNNSKLYLLGRIKDEEWKKKWRIKIFESGLEPSILSKLIVRDSNFQTTAWYEYLLSMQPKPKFIGIIIIQTNCFDNQKLYQDYKRLGGTDKLLEYLIVRIENDDYEIEYSLDSIKS
;
A
#
# COMPACT_ATOMS: atom_id res chain seq x y z
N MET A 1 0.33 -21.31 -33.67
CA MET A 1 1.30 -20.26 -34.04
C MET A 1 2.35 -20.27 -32.94
N GLU A 2 3.53 -20.83 -33.21
CA GLU A 2 4.63 -20.82 -32.24
C GLU A 2 5.30 -19.45 -32.29
N ILE A 3 5.10 -18.64 -31.25
CA ILE A 3 5.82 -17.39 -31.08
C ILE A 3 7.24 -17.77 -30.61
N SER A 4 8.27 -17.41 -31.37
CA SER A 4 9.65 -17.73 -30.98
C SER A 4 10.05 -16.87 -29.77
N LEU A 5 10.74 -17.48 -28.80
CA LEU A 5 11.22 -16.82 -27.57
C LEU A 5 12.08 -15.56 -27.83
N THR A 6 12.65 -15.46 -29.03
CA THR A 6 13.44 -14.31 -29.50
C THR A 6 12.60 -13.09 -29.89
N GLN A 7 11.28 -13.20 -30.07
CA GLN A 7 10.41 -12.07 -30.39
C GLN A 7 9.89 -11.33 -29.14
N LEU A 8 10.13 -11.86 -27.93
CA LEU A 8 9.68 -11.32 -26.65
C LEU A 8 10.68 -10.32 -26.01
N SER A 9 11.78 -9.98 -26.68
CA SER A 9 12.86 -9.16 -26.09
C SER A 9 12.58 -7.66 -26.07
N ASP A 10 11.64 -7.17 -26.89
CA ASP A 10 11.57 -5.74 -27.22
C ASP A 10 10.27 -5.04 -26.77
N HIS A 11 9.31 -5.75 -26.17
CA HIS A 11 8.05 -5.15 -25.69
C HIS A 11 7.85 -5.22 -24.17
N SER A 12 7.69 -4.03 -23.62
CA SER A 12 7.53 -3.66 -22.23
C SER A 12 6.31 -4.31 -21.56
N ASN A 13 6.51 -5.16 -20.56
CA ASN A 13 5.54 -5.69 -19.57
C ASN A 13 4.25 -6.38 -20.08
N MET A 14 3.74 -6.06 -21.27
CA MET A 14 2.53 -6.66 -21.87
C MET A 14 2.76 -8.09 -22.34
N ASP A 15 4.00 -8.47 -22.63
CA ASP A 15 4.34 -9.77 -23.21
C ASP A 15 4.41 -10.90 -22.18
N PHE A 16 4.78 -10.60 -20.93
CA PHE A 16 4.88 -11.61 -19.86
C PHE A 16 3.50 -12.05 -19.35
N LEU A 17 2.62 -11.09 -19.09
CA LEU A 17 1.26 -11.32 -18.62
C LEU A 17 0.46 -12.12 -19.63
N GLU A 18 0.54 -11.72 -20.90
CA GLU A 18 -0.13 -12.40 -21.99
C GLU A 18 0.45 -13.79 -22.21
N TYR A 19 1.78 -13.96 -22.08
CA TYR A 19 2.40 -15.29 -22.18
C TYR A 19 1.96 -16.24 -21.07
N ILE A 20 1.95 -15.81 -19.81
CA ILE A 20 1.44 -16.63 -18.70
C ILE A 20 -0.05 -16.91 -18.88
N ARG A 21 -0.86 -15.91 -19.25
CA ARG A 21 -2.29 -16.09 -19.52
C ARG A 21 -2.53 -17.12 -20.63
N MET A 22 -1.78 -17.03 -21.73
CA MET A 22 -1.84 -17.98 -22.84
C MET A 22 -1.40 -19.38 -22.43
N LYS A 23 -0.34 -19.52 -21.62
CA LYS A 23 0.16 -20.82 -21.15
C LYS A 23 -0.75 -21.47 -20.10
N SER A 24 -1.35 -20.68 -19.23
CA SER A 24 -2.30 -21.16 -18.22
C SER A 24 -3.66 -21.57 -18.80
N GLY A 25 -3.96 -21.16 -20.04
CA GLY A 25 -5.24 -21.39 -20.69
C GLY A 25 -6.41 -20.71 -19.96
N LEU A 26 -6.12 -19.65 -19.20
CA LEU A 26 -7.11 -18.91 -18.42
C LEU A 26 -7.66 -17.73 -19.23
N SER A 27 -8.93 -17.41 -18.97
CA SER A 27 -9.48 -16.15 -19.43
C SER A 27 -8.74 -14.98 -18.73
N GLU A 28 -8.73 -13.79 -19.33
CA GLU A 28 -8.15 -12.60 -18.70
C GLU A 28 -8.79 -12.30 -17.33
N PHE A 29 -10.08 -12.58 -17.19
CA PHE A 29 -10.82 -12.46 -15.94
C PHE A 29 -10.34 -13.48 -14.90
N ASP A 30 -10.24 -14.77 -15.26
CA ASP A 30 -9.77 -15.80 -14.32
C ASP A 30 -8.29 -15.62 -13.98
N PHE A 31 -7.51 -15.06 -14.91
CA PHE A 31 -6.15 -14.65 -14.68
C PHE A 31 -6.15 -13.59 -13.58
N ASN A 32 -6.63 -12.38 -13.86
CA ASN A 32 -6.45 -11.25 -12.95
C ASN A 32 -7.14 -11.38 -11.57
N TYR A 33 -8.15 -12.25 -11.41
CA TYR A 33 -8.98 -12.28 -10.20
C TYR A 33 -8.88 -13.58 -9.37
N TYR A 34 -8.29 -14.66 -9.88
CA TYR A 34 -8.29 -15.96 -9.19
C TYR A 34 -6.92 -16.66 -9.19
N PRO A 35 -5.92 -16.12 -8.48
CA PRO A 35 -4.59 -16.73 -8.41
C PRO A 35 -4.56 -18.18 -7.85
N ALA A 36 -5.56 -18.58 -7.06
CA ALA A 36 -5.73 -19.96 -6.60
C ALA A 36 -6.07 -20.96 -7.74
N ILE A 37 -6.59 -20.48 -8.88
CA ILE A 37 -6.84 -21.32 -10.07
C ILE A 37 -5.52 -21.57 -10.83
N TRP A 38 -4.56 -20.65 -10.72
CA TRP A 38 -3.24 -20.74 -11.37
C TRP A 38 -2.43 -21.88 -10.77
N GLU A 39 -2.41 -21.98 -9.43
CA GLU A 39 -1.71 -23.00 -8.64
C GLU A 39 -1.98 -24.44 -9.07
N LYS A 40 -3.18 -24.71 -9.57
CA LYS A 40 -3.60 -26.05 -9.98
C LYS A 40 -3.23 -26.38 -11.43
N LYS A 41 -2.87 -25.37 -12.22
CA LYS A 41 -2.67 -25.50 -13.67
C LYS A 41 -1.23 -25.29 -14.11
N PHE A 42 -0.44 -24.48 -13.42
CA PHE A 42 0.97 -24.28 -13.74
C PHE A 42 1.76 -23.77 -12.52
N ASP A 43 3.08 -24.03 -12.51
CA ASP A 43 4.00 -23.41 -11.56
C ASP A 43 4.52 -22.08 -12.14
N PRO A 44 4.17 -20.92 -11.57
CA PRO A 44 4.63 -19.63 -12.08
C PRO A 44 6.14 -19.46 -11.97
N MET A 45 6.81 -20.13 -11.04
CA MET A 45 8.26 -20.08 -10.92
C MET A 45 8.95 -20.75 -12.10
N GLU A 46 8.42 -21.88 -12.58
CA GLU A 46 8.96 -22.58 -13.74
C GLU A 46 8.91 -21.70 -15.00
N VAL A 47 7.80 -20.95 -15.18
CA VAL A 47 7.67 -20.04 -16.32
C VAL A 47 8.66 -18.89 -16.23
N ILE A 48 8.84 -18.30 -15.05
CA ILE A 48 9.82 -17.22 -14.82
C ILE A 48 11.24 -17.73 -15.12
N ASP A 49 11.59 -18.93 -14.63
CA ASP A 49 12.88 -19.58 -14.89
C ASP A 49 13.14 -19.79 -16.40
N GLN A 50 12.10 -20.07 -17.20
CA GLN A 50 12.22 -20.31 -18.64
C GLN A 50 12.40 -19.05 -19.49
N ILE A 51 11.71 -17.96 -19.14
CA ILE A 51 11.64 -16.77 -20.01
C ILE A 51 12.66 -15.70 -19.63
N SER A 52 13.17 -15.73 -18.41
CA SER A 52 14.09 -14.71 -17.93
C SER A 52 15.50 -14.97 -18.44
N PHE A 53 16.01 -14.06 -19.28
CA PHE A 53 17.33 -14.22 -19.89
C PHE A 53 18.44 -13.46 -19.16
N ASN A 54 18.11 -12.65 -18.16
CA ASN A 54 19.08 -11.98 -17.29
C ASN A 54 18.52 -11.74 -15.87
N ALA A 55 19.39 -11.33 -14.94
CA ALA A 55 19.02 -11.09 -13.54
C ALA A 55 18.00 -9.96 -13.35
N ASP A 56 18.07 -8.90 -14.17
CA ASP A 56 17.16 -7.76 -14.09
C ASP A 56 15.72 -8.17 -14.43
N GLN A 57 15.53 -8.93 -15.51
CA GLN A 57 14.23 -9.43 -15.93
C GLN A 57 13.71 -10.52 -14.98
N TYR A 58 14.59 -11.40 -14.49
CA TYR A 58 14.23 -12.38 -13.48
C TYR A 58 13.68 -11.70 -12.22
N ALA A 59 14.39 -10.69 -11.71
CA ALA A 59 13.94 -9.92 -10.55
C ALA A 59 12.60 -9.21 -10.79
N LYS A 60 12.40 -8.57 -11.95
CA LYS A 60 11.12 -7.94 -12.30
C LYS A 60 9.95 -8.91 -12.30
N ASN A 61 10.13 -10.07 -12.92
CA ASN A 61 9.07 -11.08 -13.01
C ASN A 61 8.74 -11.67 -11.62
N LEU A 62 9.75 -11.83 -10.76
CA LEU A 62 9.57 -12.26 -9.37
C LEU A 62 8.82 -11.21 -8.53
N LEU A 63 9.17 -9.92 -8.65
CA LEU A 63 8.47 -8.83 -7.97
C LEU A 63 7.01 -8.73 -8.43
N TRP A 64 6.77 -8.86 -9.73
CA TRP A 64 5.41 -8.92 -10.27
C TRP A 64 4.61 -10.07 -9.67
N LEU A 65 5.23 -11.25 -9.55
CA LEU A 65 4.59 -12.40 -8.95
C LEU A 65 4.22 -12.11 -7.49
N CYS A 66 5.09 -11.44 -6.72
CA CYS A 66 4.76 -10.98 -5.37
C CYS A 66 3.56 -10.02 -5.31
N GLU A 67 3.44 -9.11 -6.28
CA GLU A 67 2.32 -8.16 -6.35
C GLU A 67 0.99 -8.84 -6.70
N SER A 68 1.05 -9.85 -7.57
CA SER A 68 -0.13 -10.45 -8.21
C SER A 68 -0.62 -11.72 -7.51
N TYR A 69 0.18 -12.29 -6.60
CA TYR A 69 -0.05 -13.63 -6.08
C TYR A 69 -0.05 -13.70 -4.55
N PHE A 70 -1.03 -14.41 -4.00
CA PHE A 70 -1.40 -14.34 -2.59
C PHE A 70 -1.07 -15.62 -1.80
N ASN A 71 0.20 -16.02 -1.74
CA ASN A 71 0.66 -17.17 -0.96
C ASN A 71 1.99 -16.88 -0.22
N ILE A 72 2.03 -17.08 1.10
CA ILE A 72 3.21 -16.78 1.93
C ILE A 72 4.40 -17.70 1.65
N GLU A 73 4.14 -18.96 1.27
CA GLU A 73 5.21 -19.91 0.93
C GLU A 73 5.92 -19.47 -0.36
N MET A 74 5.15 -18.97 -1.33
CA MET A 74 5.69 -18.43 -2.58
C MET A 74 6.53 -17.18 -2.35
N ILE A 75 6.11 -16.28 -1.44
CA ILE A 75 6.91 -15.08 -1.09
C ILE A 75 8.27 -15.48 -0.52
N ASN A 76 8.33 -16.49 0.34
CA ASN A 76 9.59 -16.99 0.89
C ASN A 76 10.49 -17.62 -0.19
N ILE A 77 9.90 -18.27 -1.21
CA ILE A 77 10.64 -18.80 -2.36
C ILE A 77 11.21 -17.64 -3.19
N ILE A 78 10.38 -16.63 -3.48
CA ILE A 78 10.76 -15.46 -4.25
C ILE A 78 11.89 -14.69 -3.55
N GLU A 79 11.81 -14.46 -2.24
CA GLU A 79 12.86 -13.82 -1.45
C GLU A 79 14.22 -14.54 -1.62
N LYS A 80 14.23 -15.87 -1.49
CA LYS A 80 15.45 -16.68 -1.65
C LYS A 80 16.02 -16.56 -3.06
N LYS A 81 15.17 -16.65 -4.08
CA LYS A 81 15.58 -16.52 -5.49
C LYS A 81 16.13 -15.13 -5.80
N LEU A 82 15.50 -14.08 -5.28
CA LEU A 82 16.01 -12.71 -5.38
C LEU A 82 17.36 -12.57 -4.68
N ALA A 83 17.56 -13.16 -3.50
CA ALA A 83 18.83 -13.14 -2.79
C ALA A 83 19.98 -13.75 -3.61
N GLU A 84 19.73 -14.86 -4.31
CA GLU A 84 20.71 -15.56 -5.16
C GLU A 84 21.19 -14.71 -6.34
N ILE A 85 20.29 -13.89 -6.90
CA ILE A 85 20.60 -13.05 -8.07
C ILE A 85 20.87 -11.58 -7.72
N PHE A 86 20.69 -11.18 -6.47
CA PHE A 86 20.66 -9.77 -6.05
C PHE A 86 21.90 -8.98 -6.51
N TYR A 87 23.10 -9.55 -6.38
CA TYR A 87 24.36 -8.91 -6.79
C TYR A 87 24.57 -8.84 -8.31
N LYS A 88 23.75 -9.53 -9.09
CA LYS A 88 23.80 -9.58 -10.57
C LYS A 88 22.81 -8.60 -11.21
N ILE A 89 21.92 -8.02 -10.42
CA ILE A 89 20.96 -6.99 -10.86
C ILE A 89 21.76 -5.72 -11.18
N SER A 90 21.70 -5.30 -12.43
CA SER A 90 22.45 -4.15 -12.95
C SER A 90 21.60 -2.88 -12.96
N ASN A 91 20.28 -3.05 -13.06
CA ASN A 91 19.33 -1.95 -13.10
C ASN A 91 19.04 -1.43 -11.68
N THR A 92 19.42 -0.18 -11.43
CA THR A 92 19.25 0.46 -10.11
C THR A 92 17.78 0.62 -9.69
N LYS A 93 16.85 0.78 -10.63
CA LYS A 93 15.41 0.87 -10.33
C LYS A 93 14.88 -0.47 -9.83
N ILE A 94 15.22 -1.56 -10.51
CA ILE A 94 14.81 -2.92 -10.12
C ILE A 94 15.44 -3.30 -8.77
N LEU A 95 16.72 -2.95 -8.59
CA LEU A 95 17.41 -3.16 -7.32
C LEU A 95 16.71 -2.41 -6.17
N LYS A 96 16.27 -1.16 -6.41
CA LYS A 96 15.48 -0.39 -5.45
C LYS A 96 14.16 -1.07 -5.12
N GLU A 97 13.40 -1.51 -6.13
CA GLU A 97 12.13 -2.22 -5.95
C GLU A 97 12.33 -3.51 -5.14
N CYS A 98 13.37 -4.31 -5.45
CA CYS A 98 13.74 -5.49 -4.67
C CYS A 98 14.02 -5.15 -3.20
N LEU A 99 14.74 -4.06 -2.94
CA LEU A 99 15.04 -3.59 -1.59
C LEU A 99 13.84 -3.00 -0.85
N ILE A 100 12.78 -2.60 -1.58
CA ILE A 100 11.52 -2.15 -1.02
C ILE A 100 10.65 -3.36 -0.65
N PHE A 101 10.58 -4.39 -1.50
CA PHE A 101 9.82 -5.62 -1.21
C PHE A 101 10.51 -6.52 -0.17
N PHE A 102 11.83 -6.59 -0.21
CA PHE A 102 12.67 -7.48 0.61
C PHE A 102 13.87 -6.72 1.19
N PRO A 103 13.65 -5.85 2.19
CA PRO A 103 14.69 -5.10 2.89
C PRO A 103 15.71 -6.02 3.59
N GLU A 104 15.38 -7.28 3.84
CA GLU A 104 16.29 -8.31 4.35
C GLU A 104 17.49 -8.52 3.42
N LEU A 105 17.34 -8.26 2.12
CA LEU A 105 18.41 -8.29 1.13
C LEU A 105 19.45 -7.16 1.34
N ARG A 106 19.21 -6.21 2.26
CA ARG A 106 20.14 -5.14 2.66
C ARG A 106 21.27 -5.68 3.54
N THR A 107 21.99 -6.69 3.09
CA THR A 107 23.07 -7.34 3.85
C THR A 107 24.42 -6.61 3.74
N SER A 108 24.60 -5.66 2.81
CA SER A 108 25.88 -4.97 2.57
C SER A 108 25.82 -3.44 2.76
N ARG A 109 26.95 -2.85 3.22
CA ARG A 109 27.12 -1.38 3.35
C ARG A 109 26.90 -0.63 2.05
N LYS A 110 27.14 -1.26 0.89
CA LYS A 110 26.98 -0.64 -0.43
C LYS A 110 25.53 -0.29 -0.76
N PHE A 111 24.56 -0.98 -0.14
CA PHE A 111 23.16 -0.83 -0.51
C PHE A 111 22.40 0.25 0.26
N LYS A 112 23.00 0.80 1.32
CA LYS A 112 22.42 1.90 2.12
C LYS A 112 22.19 3.18 1.31
N HIS A 113 22.86 3.34 0.16
CA HIS A 113 22.80 4.54 -0.69
C HIS A 113 21.68 4.51 -1.75
N TYR A 114 21.10 3.34 -2.04
CA TYR A 114 20.02 3.22 -3.03
C TYR A 114 18.64 3.54 -2.46
N ILE A 115 18.57 3.77 -1.15
CA ILE A 115 17.34 4.12 -0.46
C ILE A 115 17.45 5.58 -0.02
N ASN A 116 16.73 6.46 -0.68
CA ASN A 116 16.41 7.76 -0.11
C ASN A 116 15.48 7.52 1.08
N LYS A 117 16.03 7.68 2.30
CA LYS A 117 15.41 7.21 3.55
C LYS A 117 13.95 7.62 3.65
N GLU A 118 13.55 8.81 3.24
CA GLU A 118 12.19 9.27 3.49
C GLU A 118 11.20 8.84 2.39
N LYS A 119 11.51 9.14 1.12
CA LYS A 119 10.64 8.80 -0.02
C LYS A 119 10.44 7.28 -0.16
N ASP A 120 11.49 6.51 0.08
CA ASP A 120 11.46 5.07 -0.15
C ASP A 120 10.84 4.31 1.02
N ILE A 121 10.81 4.92 2.22
CA ILE A 121 10.02 4.39 3.34
C ILE A 121 8.52 4.59 3.09
N VAL A 122 8.10 5.71 2.50
CA VAL A 122 6.69 5.91 2.12
C VAL A 122 6.26 4.91 1.05
N GLU A 123 7.07 4.73 0.00
CA GLU A 123 6.82 3.72 -1.05
C GLU A 123 6.76 2.29 -0.47
N ALA A 124 7.64 1.96 0.48
CA ALA A 124 7.60 0.68 1.19
C ALA A 124 6.36 0.51 2.05
N VAL A 125 5.88 1.58 2.71
CA VAL A 125 4.62 1.56 3.48
C VAL A 125 3.43 1.27 2.55
N GLU A 126 3.40 1.83 1.35
CA GLU A 126 2.33 1.58 0.38
C GLU A 126 2.30 0.12 -0.07
N ILE A 127 3.45 -0.42 -0.47
CA ILE A 127 3.57 -1.83 -0.88
C ILE A 127 3.18 -2.76 0.27
N PHE A 128 3.69 -2.51 1.48
CA PHE A 128 3.33 -3.28 2.67
C PHE A 128 1.84 -3.22 3.01
N GLY A 129 1.20 -2.05 2.85
CA GLY A 129 -0.23 -1.89 3.09
C GLY A 129 -1.09 -2.59 2.03
N LYS A 130 -0.62 -2.67 0.78
CA LYS A 130 -1.32 -3.34 -0.33
C LYS A 130 -1.12 -4.86 -0.33
N CYS A 131 -0.03 -5.36 0.26
CA CYS A 131 0.33 -6.78 0.25
C CYS A 131 0.28 -7.38 1.67
N PRO A 132 -0.88 -7.91 2.14
CA PRO A 132 -1.03 -8.45 3.50
C PRO A 132 -0.02 -9.53 3.90
N GLN A 133 0.52 -10.27 2.95
CA GLN A 133 1.47 -11.35 3.17
C GLN A 133 2.87 -10.83 3.51
N LEU A 134 3.21 -9.61 3.08
CA LEU A 134 4.41 -8.90 3.51
C LEU A 134 4.28 -8.40 4.96
N GLN A 135 3.11 -8.52 5.59
CA GLN A 135 2.91 -8.20 7.02
C GLN A 135 3.49 -9.26 7.98
N THR A 136 4.70 -9.72 7.69
CA THR A 136 5.48 -10.61 8.54
C THR A 136 5.85 -9.91 9.85
N PRO A 137 6.21 -10.67 10.91
CA PRO A 137 6.68 -10.08 12.16
C PRO A 137 7.86 -9.12 11.97
N TYR A 138 8.77 -9.41 11.04
CA TYR A 138 9.89 -8.53 10.73
C TYR A 138 9.42 -7.16 10.27
N TRP A 139 8.60 -7.11 9.22
CA TRP A 139 8.15 -5.86 8.63
C TRP A 139 7.26 -5.03 9.56
N LYS A 140 6.37 -5.70 10.28
CA LYS A 140 5.55 -5.04 11.32
C LYS A 140 6.46 -4.35 12.35
N ASN A 141 7.51 -5.02 12.82
CA ASN A 141 8.50 -4.43 13.73
C ASN A 141 9.33 -3.33 13.07
N PHE A 142 9.76 -3.51 11.81
CA PHE A 142 10.56 -2.52 11.09
C PHE A 142 9.82 -1.19 10.97
N PHE A 143 8.60 -1.19 10.44
CA PHE A 143 7.80 0.04 10.30
C PHE A 143 7.40 0.60 11.66
N PHE A 144 7.05 -0.26 12.63
CA PHE A 144 6.69 0.21 13.96
C PHE A 144 7.86 0.87 14.70
N ASN A 145 9.10 0.49 14.44
CA ASN A 145 10.29 1.12 15.03
C ASN A 145 10.86 2.26 14.17
N THR A 146 10.35 2.43 12.96
CA THR A 146 10.71 3.53 12.06
C THR A 146 9.87 4.77 12.42
N GLU A 147 10.49 5.96 12.37
CA GLU A 147 9.73 7.20 12.46
C GLU A 147 9.02 7.44 11.13
N LEU A 148 7.70 7.42 11.16
CA LEU A 148 6.85 7.55 9.97
C LEU A 148 6.02 8.83 10.05
N PRO A 149 5.77 9.51 8.92
CA PRO A 149 4.76 10.55 8.85
C PRO A 149 3.39 10.02 9.32
N ASN A 150 2.59 10.87 9.98
CA ASN A 150 1.29 10.46 10.52
C ASN A 150 0.34 9.87 9.45
N ASN A 151 0.40 10.37 8.21
CA ASN A 151 -0.38 9.80 7.10
C ASN A 151 0.01 8.34 6.80
N SER A 152 1.30 8.02 6.81
CA SER A 152 1.80 6.65 6.66
C SER A 152 1.38 5.76 7.82
N LYS A 153 1.43 6.26 9.07
CA LYS A 153 0.92 5.55 10.25
C LYS A 153 -0.58 5.21 10.12
N LEU A 154 -1.39 6.18 9.69
CA LEU A 154 -2.84 5.99 9.46
C LEU A 154 -3.13 5.06 8.28
N TYR A 155 -2.33 5.12 7.23
CA TYR A 155 -2.43 4.21 6.09
C TYR A 155 -2.20 2.76 6.51
N LEU A 156 -1.14 2.51 7.28
CA LEU A 156 -0.85 1.19 7.84
C LEU A 156 -1.97 0.69 8.75
N LEU A 157 -2.47 1.52 9.66
CA LEU A 157 -3.54 1.15 10.58
C LEU A 157 -4.78 0.60 9.85
N GLY A 158 -5.16 1.22 8.74
CA GLY A 158 -6.31 0.80 7.93
C GLY A 158 -6.10 -0.50 7.15
N ARG A 159 -4.86 -0.93 6.95
CA ARG A 159 -4.49 -2.10 6.13
C ARG A 159 -3.98 -3.30 6.94
N ILE A 160 -3.59 -3.08 8.20
CA ILE A 160 -3.18 -4.16 9.10
C ILE A 160 -4.41 -4.93 9.57
N LYS A 161 -4.43 -6.25 9.33
CA LYS A 161 -5.55 -7.12 9.77
C LYS A 161 -5.42 -7.60 11.20
N ASP A 162 -4.19 -7.62 11.71
CA ASP A 162 -3.84 -8.10 13.04
C ASP A 162 -4.22 -7.07 14.12
N GLU A 163 -5.17 -7.43 14.99
CA GLU A 163 -5.71 -6.53 16.00
C GLU A 163 -4.70 -6.16 17.10
N GLU A 164 -3.75 -7.04 17.42
CA GLU A 164 -2.69 -6.72 18.38
C GLU A 164 -1.80 -5.60 17.81
N TRP A 165 -1.43 -5.72 16.54
CA TRP A 165 -0.64 -4.70 15.85
C TRP A 165 -1.40 -3.41 15.61
N LYS A 166 -2.68 -3.47 15.26
CA LYS A 166 -3.55 -2.27 15.21
C LYS A 166 -3.56 -1.54 16.55
N LYS A 167 -3.68 -2.26 17.67
CA LYS A 167 -3.63 -1.66 19.01
C LYS A 167 -2.31 -0.93 19.26
N LYS A 168 -1.17 -1.55 18.90
CA LYS A 168 0.15 -0.91 19.01
C LYS A 168 0.24 0.37 18.18
N TRP A 169 -0.25 0.35 16.93
CA TRP A 169 -0.27 1.52 16.07
C TRP A 169 -1.16 2.64 16.59
N ARG A 170 -2.35 2.33 17.11
CA ARG A 170 -3.22 3.31 17.77
C ARG A 170 -2.48 4.04 18.88
N ILE A 171 -1.83 3.30 19.79
CA ILE A 171 -1.04 3.87 20.89
C ILE A 171 0.07 4.78 20.34
N LYS A 172 0.85 4.31 19.36
CA LYS A 172 1.94 5.10 18.77
C LYS A 172 1.44 6.40 18.12
N ILE A 173 0.27 6.38 17.48
CA ILE A 173 -0.35 7.58 16.89
C ILE A 173 -0.78 8.54 18.01
N PHE A 174 -1.39 8.05 19.10
CA PHE A 174 -1.75 8.89 20.24
C PHE A 174 -0.54 9.54 20.90
N GLU A 175 0.53 8.78 21.12
CA GLU A 175 1.78 9.28 21.71
C GLU A 175 2.48 10.32 20.83
N SER A 176 2.26 10.27 19.51
CA SER A 176 2.80 11.26 18.56
C SER A 176 2.06 12.61 18.60
N GLY A 177 1.00 12.74 19.41
CA GLY A 177 0.13 13.91 19.45
C GLY A 177 -1.03 13.80 18.47
N LEU A 178 -2.24 14.06 18.98
CA LEU A 178 -3.48 13.86 18.22
C LEU A 178 -4.05 15.21 17.75
N GLU A 179 -3.74 15.58 16.50
CA GLU A 179 -4.36 16.73 15.86
C GLU A 179 -5.80 16.41 15.40
N PRO A 180 -6.69 17.42 15.28
CA PRO A 180 -8.05 17.22 14.76
C PRO A 180 -8.09 16.53 13.40
N SER A 181 -7.09 16.81 12.55
CA SER A 181 -6.92 16.24 11.21
C SER A 181 -6.67 14.72 11.24
N ILE A 182 -5.93 14.25 12.24
CA ILE A 182 -5.57 12.85 12.43
C ILE A 182 -6.72 12.12 13.10
N LEU A 183 -7.31 12.70 14.14
CA LEU A 183 -8.47 12.11 14.82
C LEU A 183 -9.67 11.96 13.89
N SER A 184 -9.96 12.93 13.02
CA SER A 184 -11.06 12.78 12.06
C SER A 184 -10.83 11.61 11.10
N LYS A 185 -9.59 11.39 10.65
CA LYS A 185 -9.23 10.23 9.80
C LYS A 185 -9.37 8.91 10.56
N LEU A 186 -9.00 8.87 11.85
CA LEU A 186 -9.18 7.69 12.69
C LEU A 186 -10.66 7.34 12.87
N ILE A 187 -11.50 8.33 13.15
CA ILE A 187 -12.96 8.16 13.25
C ILE A 187 -13.53 7.57 11.97
N VAL A 188 -13.05 8.00 10.80
CA VAL A 188 -13.52 7.43 9.53
C VAL A 188 -13.01 6.00 9.32
N ARG A 189 -11.75 5.70 9.66
CA ARG A 189 -11.05 4.48 9.21
C ARG A 189 -11.02 3.32 10.20
N ASP A 190 -11.24 3.56 11.50
CA ASP A 190 -11.14 2.54 12.55
C ASP A 190 -12.40 2.56 13.40
N SER A 191 -13.12 1.44 13.42
CA SER A 191 -14.38 1.29 14.16
C SER A 191 -14.22 1.53 15.67
N ASN A 192 -13.02 1.37 16.24
CA ASN A 192 -12.77 1.68 17.65
C ASN A 192 -12.87 3.19 17.95
N PHE A 193 -12.78 4.04 16.93
CA PHE A 193 -12.92 5.49 17.06
C PHE A 193 -14.32 5.98 16.67
N GLN A 194 -15.17 5.12 16.11
CA GLN A 194 -16.54 5.45 15.71
C GLN A 194 -17.50 5.45 16.91
N THR A 195 -17.14 6.21 17.95
CA THR A 195 -17.94 6.33 19.18
C THR A 195 -18.25 7.80 19.46
N THR A 196 -19.38 8.05 20.13
CA THR A 196 -19.79 9.41 20.52
C THR A 196 -18.71 10.12 21.33
N ALA A 197 -18.02 9.41 22.23
CA ALA A 197 -16.95 10.00 23.05
C ALA A 197 -15.78 10.52 22.22
N TRP A 198 -15.32 9.76 21.21
CA TRP A 198 -14.25 10.20 20.32
C TRP A 198 -14.67 11.37 19.42
N TYR A 199 -15.93 11.36 18.96
CA TYR A 199 -16.48 12.47 18.21
C TYR A 199 -16.58 13.76 19.05
N GLU A 200 -17.08 13.66 20.29
CA GLU A 200 -17.13 14.78 21.23
C GLU A 200 -15.74 15.30 21.58
N TYR A 201 -14.76 14.40 21.73
CA TYR A 201 -13.36 14.78 21.91
C TYR A 201 -12.85 15.56 20.70
N LEU A 202 -13.13 15.11 19.47
CA LEU A 202 -12.79 15.85 18.26
C LEU A 202 -13.40 17.25 18.27
N LEU A 203 -14.68 17.38 18.61
CA LEU A 203 -15.36 18.69 18.71
C LEU A 203 -14.72 19.61 19.75
N SER A 204 -14.28 19.05 20.88
CA SER A 204 -13.61 19.81 21.95
C SER A 204 -12.30 20.45 21.48
N MET A 205 -11.67 19.89 20.44
CA MET A 205 -10.45 20.43 19.82
C MET A 205 -10.72 21.57 18.83
N GLN A 206 -11.99 21.99 18.64
CA GLN A 206 -12.40 23.01 17.68
C GLN A 206 -11.90 22.71 16.24
N PRO A 207 -12.34 21.59 15.64
CA PRO A 207 -11.85 21.15 14.34
C PRO A 207 -12.32 22.11 13.25
N LYS A 208 -11.53 22.24 12.18
CA LYS A 208 -12.00 22.92 10.97
C LYS A 208 -13.26 22.20 10.44
N PRO A 209 -14.26 22.92 9.89
CA PRO A 209 -15.52 22.31 9.45
C PRO A 209 -15.33 21.21 8.41
N LYS A 210 -14.26 21.29 7.59
CA LYS A 210 -13.91 20.24 6.62
C LYS A 210 -13.76 18.85 7.26
N PHE A 211 -13.25 18.75 8.49
CA PHE A 211 -13.06 17.47 9.15
C PHE A 211 -14.37 16.82 9.59
N ILE A 212 -15.34 17.63 10.02
CA ILE A 212 -16.71 17.15 10.28
C ILE A 212 -17.42 16.80 8.98
N GLY A 213 -17.21 17.59 7.91
CA GLY A 213 -17.74 17.30 6.58
C GLY A 213 -17.30 15.93 6.05
N ILE A 214 -16.03 15.57 6.21
CA ILE A 214 -15.52 14.24 5.83
C ILE A 214 -16.21 13.12 6.63
N ILE A 215 -16.42 13.31 7.94
CA ILE A 215 -17.13 12.35 8.79
C ILE A 215 -18.58 12.18 8.30
N ILE A 216 -19.30 13.27 8.01
CA ILE A 216 -20.67 13.22 7.46
C ILE A 216 -20.73 12.38 6.17
N ILE A 217 -19.73 12.52 5.29
CA ILE A 217 -19.72 11.85 3.99
C ILE A 217 -19.32 10.38 4.11
N GLN A 218 -18.35 10.05 4.97
CA GLN A 218 -17.67 8.75 4.95
C GLN A 218 -18.07 7.80 6.08
N THR A 219 -18.88 8.21 7.05
CA THR A 219 -19.38 7.30 8.10
C THR A 219 -20.88 7.40 8.31
N ASN A 220 -21.49 6.25 8.60
CA ASN A 220 -22.91 6.12 8.94
C ASN A 220 -23.12 5.87 10.44
N CYS A 221 -22.07 5.96 11.25
CA CYS A 221 -22.08 5.54 12.66
C CYS A 221 -22.60 6.61 13.62
N PHE A 222 -22.88 7.81 13.12
CA PHE A 222 -23.36 8.94 13.91
C PHE A 222 -24.68 9.46 13.36
N ASP A 223 -25.41 10.18 14.20
CA ASP A 223 -26.61 10.87 13.76
C ASP A 223 -26.23 11.99 12.76
N ASN A 224 -26.53 11.77 11.49
CA ASN A 224 -26.23 12.69 10.40
C ASN A 224 -26.86 14.08 10.59
N GLN A 225 -28.01 14.18 11.26
CA GLN A 225 -28.62 15.48 11.56
C GLN A 225 -27.79 16.25 12.58
N LYS A 226 -27.36 15.58 13.66
CA LYS A 226 -26.48 16.16 14.67
C LYS A 226 -25.12 16.56 14.06
N LEU A 227 -24.51 15.68 13.26
CA LEU A 227 -23.25 15.98 12.57
C LEU A 227 -23.36 17.23 11.69
N TYR A 228 -24.44 17.34 10.90
CA TYR A 228 -24.67 18.47 10.02
C TYR A 228 -24.89 19.78 10.79
N GLN A 229 -25.58 19.73 11.93
CA GLN A 229 -25.72 20.89 12.83
C GLN A 229 -24.37 21.33 13.38
N ASP A 230 -23.54 20.40 13.86
CA ASP A 230 -22.19 20.69 14.36
C ASP A 230 -21.28 21.24 13.25
N TYR A 231 -21.38 20.70 12.03
CA TYR A 231 -20.70 21.22 10.85
C TYR A 231 -21.06 22.68 10.55
N LYS A 232 -22.36 23.02 10.56
CA LYS A 232 -22.83 24.40 10.37
C LYS A 232 -22.38 25.33 11.49
N ARG A 233 -22.43 24.85 12.75
CA ARG A 233 -21.97 25.59 13.93
C ARG A 233 -20.49 25.98 13.83
N LEU A 234 -19.67 25.14 13.21
CA LEU A 234 -18.25 25.38 12.96
C LEU A 234 -17.97 26.21 11.69
N GLY A 235 -19.00 26.77 11.05
CA GLY A 235 -18.87 27.61 9.86
C GLY A 235 -18.81 26.83 8.54
N GLY A 236 -19.22 25.56 8.53
CA GLY A 236 -19.36 24.77 7.31
C GLY A 236 -20.45 25.32 6.37
N THR A 237 -20.26 25.16 5.06
CA THR A 237 -21.21 25.63 4.03
C THR A 237 -21.58 24.50 3.09
N ASP A 238 -22.76 24.55 2.46
CA ASP A 238 -23.17 23.47 1.55
C ASP A 238 -22.21 23.33 0.36
N LYS A 239 -21.69 24.45 -0.15
CA LYS A 239 -20.63 24.48 -1.17
C LYS A 239 -19.36 23.74 -0.75
N LEU A 240 -18.95 23.87 0.52
CA LEU A 240 -17.79 23.13 1.04
C LEU A 240 -18.10 21.63 1.14
N LEU A 241 -19.32 21.26 1.52
CA LEU A 241 -19.73 19.86 1.59
C LEU A 241 -19.80 19.23 0.18
N GLU A 242 -20.39 19.93 -0.80
CA GLU A 242 -20.40 19.54 -2.22
C GLU A 242 -18.97 19.36 -2.75
N TYR A 243 -18.07 20.30 -2.47
CA TYR A 243 -16.66 20.19 -2.85
C TYR A 243 -15.99 18.95 -2.25
N LEU A 244 -16.26 18.64 -0.98
CA LEU A 244 -15.70 17.45 -0.32
C LEU A 244 -16.24 16.16 -0.91
N ILE A 245 -17.54 16.10 -1.26
CA ILE A 245 -18.15 14.94 -1.94
C ILE A 245 -17.42 14.67 -3.25
N VAL A 246 -17.29 15.69 -4.10
CA VAL A 246 -16.59 15.56 -5.39
C VAL A 246 -15.15 15.08 -5.22
N ARG A 247 -14.42 15.59 -4.21
CA ARG A 247 -13.03 15.18 -3.96
C ARG A 247 -12.91 13.77 -3.41
N ILE A 248 -13.89 13.31 -2.62
CA ILE A 248 -13.91 11.94 -2.08
C ILE A 248 -14.30 10.94 -3.18
N GLU A 249 -15.28 11.27 -4.03
CA GLU A 249 -15.75 10.41 -5.12
C GLU A 249 -14.71 10.22 -6.23
N ASN A 250 -13.81 11.19 -6.44
CA ASN A 250 -12.73 11.10 -7.43
C ASN A 250 -11.45 10.42 -6.90
N ASP A 251 -11.49 9.76 -5.73
CA ASP A 251 -10.32 9.15 -5.04
C ASP A 251 -9.14 10.12 -4.75
N ASP A 252 -9.33 11.43 -4.99
CA ASP A 252 -8.36 12.48 -4.73
C ASP A 252 -8.05 12.68 -3.23
N TYR A 253 -8.82 12.05 -2.33
CA TYR A 253 -8.52 12.04 -0.90
C TYR A 253 -7.52 10.94 -0.49
N GLU A 254 -7.14 10.03 -1.39
CA GLU A 254 -5.95 9.18 -1.22
C GLU A 254 -4.65 9.88 -1.68
N ILE A 255 -4.74 11.05 -2.35
CA ILE A 255 -3.56 11.73 -2.91
C ILE A 255 -3.47 13.18 -2.44
N GLU A 256 -2.73 13.39 -1.36
CA GLU A 256 -1.72 14.46 -1.33
C GLU A 256 -0.44 13.88 -0.71
N TYR A 257 0.17 12.94 -1.43
CA TYR A 257 1.60 12.65 -1.39
C TYR A 257 2.36 13.50 -2.43
N SER A 258 1.83 14.68 -2.76
CA SER A 258 2.56 15.66 -3.55
C SER A 258 3.55 16.38 -2.65
N LEU A 259 4.84 16.18 -2.90
CA LEU A 259 5.97 16.85 -2.26
C LEU A 259 6.05 18.36 -2.57
N ASP A 260 5.03 18.97 -3.18
CA ASP A 260 5.11 20.33 -3.72
C ASP A 260 4.57 21.44 -2.80
N SER A 261 4.27 21.19 -1.52
CA SER A 261 3.93 22.27 -0.59
C SER A 261 5.12 22.91 0.12
N ILE A 262 6.37 22.59 -0.25
CA ILE A 262 7.54 23.43 0.11
C ILE A 262 7.75 24.45 -1.01
N LYS A 263 6.95 25.52 -0.97
CA LYS A 263 7.35 26.87 -1.39
C LYS A 263 6.23 27.86 -1.07
N SER A 264 6.40 28.54 0.06
CA SER A 264 6.01 29.93 0.28
C SER A 264 6.95 30.51 1.31
#